data_AF-A0A6P0XTW5-F1
#
_entry.id   AF-A0A6P0XTW5-F1
#
_cell.length_a   1.000
_cell.length_b   1.000
_cell.length_c   1.000
_cell.angle_alpha   90.00
_cell.angle_beta   90.00
_cell.angle_gamma   90.00
#
_symmetry.space_group_name_H-M   'P 1'
#
loop_
_entity.id
_entity.type
_entity.pdbx_description
1 polymer ?
#
loop_
_entity_poly.entity_id
_entity_poly.type
_entity_poly.pdbx_seq_one_letter_code
_entity_poly.pdbx_strand_id
1 'polypeptide(L)' 'TAGGAMEPVRVVGIAMNTFHLDEVTAKEAIAQIETETGLPCTDPVRFGADLLLDAVIAGNREQFIN' A
#
# COMPACT_ATOMS: atom_id res chain seq x y z
N THR A 1 -0.76 8.25 -31.09
CA THR A 1 -0.65 7.88 -29.66
C THR A 1 0.70 8.33 -29.18
N ALA A 2 0.77 9.15 -28.11
CA ALA A 2 2.04 9.67 -27.61
C ALA A 2 2.97 8.50 -27.23
N GLY A 3 4.11 8.39 -27.92
CA GLY A 3 5.11 7.34 -27.74
C GLY A 3 6.10 7.71 -26.65
N GLY A 4 5.67 7.67 -25.39
CA GLY A 4 6.56 7.64 -24.23
C GLY A 4 6.56 6.23 -23.68
N ALA A 5 7.72 5.57 -23.64
CA ALA A 5 7.87 4.30 -22.95
C ALA A 5 7.68 4.56 -21.45
N MET A 6 6.46 4.38 -20.95
CA MET A 6 6.19 4.39 -19.51
C MET A 6 6.43 2.97 -19.03
N GLU A 7 7.45 2.78 -18.21
CA GLU A 7 7.60 1.52 -17.47
C GLU A 7 6.34 1.26 -16.63
N PRO A 8 5.90 -0.01 -16.53
CA PRO A 8 4.72 -0.35 -15.75
C PRO A 8 4.91 0.05 -14.29
N VAL A 9 4.07 0.97 -13.81
CA VAL A 9 4.04 1.39 -12.41
C VAL A 9 3.40 0.31 -11.56
N ARG A 10 4.08 -0.09 -10.47
CA ARG A 10 3.59 -1.11 -9.55
C ARG A 10 2.95 -0.46 -8.32
N VAL A 11 1.79 -0.98 -7.91
CA VAL A 11 1.18 -0.65 -6.62
C VAL A 11 1.89 -1.47 -5.55
N VAL A 12 2.46 -0.81 -4.54
CA VAL A 12 3.30 -1.45 -3.51
C VAL A 12 2.59 -1.57 -2.16
N GLY A 13 1.46 -0.88 -1.96
CA GLY A 13 0.71 -0.90 -0.72
C GLY A 13 -0.55 -0.04 -0.80
N ILE A 14 -1.40 -0.13 0.21
CA ILE A 14 -2.71 0.50 0.27
C ILE A 14 -2.81 1.36 1.53
N ALA A 15 -3.05 2.66 1.35
CA ALA A 15 -3.40 3.57 2.45
C ALA A 15 -4.92 3.62 2.60
N MET A 16 -5.44 2.97 3.64
CA MET A 16 -6.88 2.87 3.89
C MET A 16 -7.33 3.98 4.83
N ASN A 17 -8.36 4.74 4.44
CA ASN A 17 -8.98 5.72 5.34
C ASN A 17 -10.05 5.02 6.20
N THR A 18 -9.81 4.95 7.52
CA THR A 18 -10.71 4.33 8.50
C THR A 18 -11.39 5.35 9.43
N PHE A 19 -11.43 6.63 9.05
CA PHE A 19 -11.92 7.73 9.89
C PHE A 19 -13.32 7.50 10.49
N HIS A 20 -14.22 6.85 9.76
CA HIS A 20 -15.60 6.63 10.16
C HIS A 20 -15.84 5.28 10.88
N LEU A 21 -14.79 4.49 11.09
CA LEU A 21 -14.84 3.18 11.71
C LEU A 21 -14.31 3.26 13.15
N ASP A 22 -14.83 2.42 14.04
CA ASP A 22 -14.14 2.17 15.31
C ASP A 22 -12.84 1.37 15.08
N GLU A 23 -12.03 1.22 16.12
CA GLU A 23 -10.70 0.63 15.97
C GLU A 23 -10.74 -0.86 15.59
N VAL A 24 -11.72 -1.61 16.09
CA VAL A 24 -11.83 -3.05 15.82
C VAL A 24 -12.21 -3.25 14.37
N THR A 25 -13.26 -2.58 13.90
CA THR A 25 -13.69 -2.66 12.50
C THR A 25 -12.63 -2.10 11.54
N ALA A 26 -11.88 -1.06 11.94
CA ALA A 26 -10.75 -0.57 11.15
C ALA A 26 -9.68 -1.64 10.94
N LYS A 27 -9.29 -2.36 12.00
CA LYS A 27 -8.29 -3.44 11.94
C LYS A 27 -8.77 -4.63 11.11
N GLU A 28 -10.04 -5.02 11.26
CA GLU A 28 -10.65 -6.08 10.46
C GLU A 28 -10.68 -5.73 8.97
N ALA A 29 -11.08 -4.50 8.64
CA ALA A 29 -11.11 -4.03 7.26
C ALA A 29 -9.71 -3.98 6.63
N ILE A 30 -8.70 -3.55 7.38
CA ILE A 30 -7.30 -3.58 6.94
C ILE A 30 -6.87 -5.03 6.66
N ALA A 31 -7.05 -5.94 7.61
CA ALA A 31 -6.64 -7.34 7.47
C ALA A 31 -7.36 -8.06 6.31
N GLN A 32 -8.64 -7.73 6.08
CA GLN A 32 -9.38 -8.22 4.93
C GLN A 32 -8.73 -7.77 3.62
N ILE A 33 -8.42 -6.48 3.48
CA ILE A 33 -7.78 -5.94 2.27
C ILE A 33 -6.38 -6.50 2.06
N GLU A 34 -5.59 -6.68 3.12
CA GLU A 34 -4.28 -7.35 3.01
C GLU A 34 -4.42 -8.78 2.48
N THR A 35 -5.42 -9.52 2.95
CA THR A 35 -5.69 -10.90 2.51
C THR A 35 -6.16 -10.95 1.06
N GLU A 36 -7.06 -10.03 0.67
CA GLU A 36 -7.65 -10.00 -0.68
C GLU A 36 -6.64 -9.57 -1.74
N THR A 37 -5.76 -8.62 -1.41
CA THR A 37 -4.83 -8.01 -2.38
C THR A 37 -3.43 -8.59 -2.33
N GLY A 38 -3.05 -9.21 -1.20
CA GLY A 38 -1.66 -9.60 -0.93
C GLY A 38 -0.70 -8.42 -0.79
N LEU A 39 -1.20 -7.19 -0.69
CA LEU A 39 -0.42 -5.97 -0.54
C LEU A 39 -0.45 -5.48 0.91
N PRO A 40 0.65 -4.87 1.41
CA PRO A 40 0.66 -4.18 2.69
C PRO A 40 -0.44 -3.12 2.76
N CYS A 41 -1.24 -3.12 3.83
CA CYS A 41 -2.31 -2.16 4.02
C CYS A 41 -2.31 -1.59 5.43
N THR A 42 -2.52 -0.29 5.57
CA THR A 42 -2.74 0.36 6.87
C THR A 42 -3.46 1.69 6.70
N ASP A 43 -4.00 2.22 7.81
CA ASP A 43 -4.37 3.63 7.89
C ASP A 43 -3.16 4.41 8.43
N PRO A 44 -2.42 5.15 7.57
CA PRO A 44 -1.22 5.84 7.99
C PRO A 44 -1.49 6.99 8.97
N VAL A 45 -2.71 7.52 9.00
CA VAL A 45 -3.11 8.60 9.91
C VAL A 45 -3.40 8.02 11.29
N ARG A 46 -4.04 6.85 11.35
CA ARG A 46 -4.46 6.23 12.62
C ARG A 46 -3.41 5.31 13.25
N PHE A 47 -2.70 4.53 12.45
CA PHE A 47 -1.81 3.45 12.90
C PHE A 47 -0.34 3.66 12.50
N GLY A 48 -0.03 4.74 11.79
CA GLY A 48 1.33 5.07 11.33
C GLY A 48 1.64 4.52 9.94
N ALA A 49 2.65 5.13 9.31
CA ALA A 49 2.96 4.93 7.89
C ALA A 49 4.14 4.00 7.61
N ASP A 50 4.82 3.50 8.65
CA ASP A 50 6.08 2.75 8.53
C ASP A 50 5.95 1.55 7.57
N LEU A 51 4.85 0.79 7.68
CA LEU A 51 4.56 -0.35 6.79
C LEU A 51 4.55 0.04 5.30
N LEU A 52 3.94 1.19 4.96
CA LEU A 52 3.85 1.66 3.58
C LEU A 52 5.18 2.25 3.10
N LEU A 53 5.91 2.92 4.00
CA LEU A 53 7.23 3.45 3.70
C LEU A 53 8.20 2.31 3.33
N ASP A 54 8.22 1.24 4.12
CA ASP A 54 9.04 0.06 3.85
C ASP A 54 8.69 -0.56 2.49
N ALA A 55 7.39 -0.67 2.18
CA ALA A 55 6.92 -1.19 0.90
C ALA A 55 7.38 -0.34 -0.30
N VAL A 56 7.34 1.00 -0.17
CA VAL A 56 7.82 1.94 -1.20
C VAL A 56 9.33 1.80 -1.39
N ILE A 57 10.11 1.76 -0.31
CA ILE A 57 11.57 1.63 -0.39
C ILE A 57 11.98 0.29 -1.00
N ALA A 58 11.31 -0.81 -0.61
CA ALA A 58 11.56 -2.14 -1.16
C ALA A 58 11.19 -2.22 -2.65
N GLY A 59 10.01 -1.74 -3.04
CA GLY A 59 9.56 -1.74 -4.43
C GLY A 59 10.41 -0.89 -5.37
N ASN A 60 11.10 0.13 -4.83
CA ASN A 60 12.09 0.93 -5.56
C ASN A 60 13.39 0.15 -5.80
N ARG A 61 13.86 -0.66 -4.82
CA ARG A 61 15.11 -1.44 -4.94
C ARG A 61 15.04 -2.55 -5.99
N GLU A 62 13.89 -3.19 -6.15
CA GLU A 62 13.72 -4.22 -7.19
C GLU A 62 13.74 -3.68 -8.63
N GLN A 63 13.49 -2.37 -8.82
CA GLN A 63 13.52 -1.75 -10.16
C GLN A 63 14.95 -1.45 -10.63
N PHE A 64 15.94 -1.39 -9.74
CA PHE A 64 17.34 -1.12 -10.11
C PHE A 64 18.20 -2.38 -10.31
N ILE A 65 17.62 -3.58 -10.12
CA ILE A 65 18.31 -4.87 -10.28
C ILE A 65 17.90 -5.59 -11.59
N ASN A 66 16.83 -5.14 -12.24
CA ASN A 66 16.38 -5.66 -13.54
C ASN A 66 16.87 -4.80 -14.71
#